data_AF-A0A9E3YHF6-F1
#
_entry.id   AF-A0A9E3YHF6-F1
#
_cell.length_a   1.000
_cell.length_b   1.000
_cell.length_c   1.000
_cell.angle_alpha   90.00
_cell.angle_beta   90.00
_cell.angle_gamma   90.00
#
_symmetry.space_group_name_H-M   'P 1'
#
loop_
_entity.id
_entity.type
_entity.pdbx_description
1 polymer ?
#
loop_
_entity_poly.entity_id
_entity_poly.type
_entity_poly.pdbx_seq_one_letter_code
_entity_poly.pdbx_strand_id
1 'polypeptide(L)' 'MAVWTASSGDLVVDRRLAFAEGYAAEGDLAAAIGILAEAMDLVPGWAAGWFRLGEWRAEAGDRAGAIAAWDR' A
#
# COMPACT_ATOMS: atom_id res chain seq x y z
N MET A 1 -15.66 3.81 -5.92
CA MET A 1 -14.31 4.09 -5.40
C MET A 1 -14.43 4.18 -3.88
N ALA A 2 -14.01 3.13 -3.16
CA ALA A 2 -13.99 3.17 -1.71
C ALA A 2 -12.78 4.01 -1.29
N VAL A 3 -13.01 5.13 -0.60
CA VAL A 3 -11.90 5.90 -0.01
C VAL A 3 -11.55 5.24 1.32
N TRP A 4 -10.38 4.63 1.38
CA TRP A 4 -9.88 3.96 2.59
C TRP A 4 -9.27 5.03 3.50
N THR A 5 -10.10 5.73 4.26
CA THR A 5 -9.64 6.78 5.21
C THR A 5 -9.32 6.17 6.57
N ALA A 6 -8.21 5.43 6.67
CA ALA A 6 -7.59 5.13 7.95
C ALA A 6 -6.16 5.68 7.92
N SER A 7 -5.93 6.85 8.53
CA SER A 7 -4.58 7.43 8.65
C SER A 7 -3.67 6.48 9.42
N SER A 8 -2.39 6.45 9.02
CA SER A 8 -1.34 5.68 9.69
C SER A 8 -0.90 6.28 11.04
N GLY A 9 -1.28 7.53 11.33
CA GLY A 9 -0.75 8.30 12.45
C GLY A 9 0.58 8.99 12.18
N ASP A 10 1.21 8.74 11.01
CA ASP A 10 2.40 9.43 10.52
C ASP A 10 2.07 10.17 9.21
N LEU A 11 2.13 11.51 9.24
CA LEU A 11 1.82 12.35 8.08
C LEU A 11 2.75 12.09 6.88
N VAL A 12 3.98 11.65 7.11
CA VAL A 12 4.93 11.30 6.04
C VAL A 12 4.46 10.04 5.33
N VAL A 13 4.05 9.03 6.08
CA VAL A 13 3.51 7.76 5.53
C VAL A 13 2.20 8.04 4.81
N ASP A 14 1.29 8.84 5.38
CA ASP A 14 0.03 9.19 4.74
C ASP A 14 0.25 9.89 3.38
N ARG A 15 1.25 10.77 3.30
CA ARG A 15 1.63 11.42 2.03
C ARG A 15 2.23 10.43 1.03
N ARG A 16 3.04 9.47 1.49
CA ARG A 16 3.59 8.41 0.62
C ARG A 16 2.48 7.54 0.07
N LEU A 17 1.48 7.15 0.88
CA LEU A 17 0.32 6.44 0.36
C LEU A 17 -0.42 7.28 -0.69
N ALA A 18 -0.71 8.55 -0.41
CA ALA A 18 -1.39 9.42 -1.37
C ALA A 18 -0.61 9.56 -2.70
N PHE A 19 0.72 9.53 -2.66
CA PHE A 19 1.55 9.54 -3.87
C PHE A 19 1.53 8.19 -4.60
N ALA A 20 1.59 7.08 -3.88
CA ALA A 20 1.46 5.73 -4.43
C ALA A 20 0.09 5.50 -5.10
N GLU A 21 -0.98 6.05 -4.54
CA GLU A 21 -2.32 6.05 -5.13
C GLU A 21 -2.34 6.72 -6.51
N GLY A 22 -1.56 7.78 -6.69
CA GLY A 22 -1.40 8.44 -7.99
C GLY A 22 -0.84 7.49 -9.05
N TYR A 23 0.26 6.80 -8.73
CA TYR A 23 0.83 5.79 -9.62
C TYR A 23 -0.13 4.64 -9.90
N ALA A 24 -0.82 4.14 -8.87
CA ALA A 24 -1.80 3.07 -9.05
C ALA A 24 -2.96 3.50 -9.97
N ALA A 25 -3.44 4.74 -9.84
CA ALA A 25 -4.47 5.30 -10.70
C ALA A 25 -4.00 5.45 -12.17
N GLU A 26 -2.71 5.65 -12.39
CA GLU A 26 -2.07 5.66 -13.71
C GLU A 26 -1.76 4.25 -14.25
N GLY A 27 -1.97 3.21 -13.45
CA GLY A 27 -1.71 1.81 -13.78
C GLY A 27 -0.27 1.35 -13.49
N ASP A 28 0.58 2.20 -12.92
CA ASP A 28 1.93 1.84 -12.49
C ASP A 28 1.90 1.23 -11.08
N LEU A 29 1.39 0.01 -11.01
CA LEU A 29 1.34 -0.75 -9.76
C LEU A 29 2.74 -1.06 -9.22
N ALA A 30 3.76 -1.17 -10.07
CA ALA A 30 5.13 -1.46 -9.62
C ALA A 30 5.69 -0.30 -8.78
N ALA A 31 5.52 0.94 -9.25
CA ALA A 31 5.90 2.14 -8.49
C ALA A 31 5.07 2.28 -7.21
N ALA A 32 3.75 2.08 -7.30
CA ALA A 32 2.85 2.17 -6.14
C ALA A 32 3.22 1.18 -5.02
N ILE A 33 3.47 -0.09 -5.39
CA ILE A 33 3.88 -1.15 -4.47
C ILE A 33 5.21 -0.82 -3.81
N GLY A 34 6.20 -0.33 -4.58
CA GLY A 34 7.51 0.04 -4.04
C GLY A 34 7.41 1.11 -2.95
N ILE A 35 6.71 2.21 -3.25
CA ILE A 35 6.52 3.32 -2.31
C ILE A 35 5.80 2.87 -1.04
N LEU A 36 4.72 2.09 -1.18
CA LEU A 36 3.94 1.66 -0.03
C LEU A 36 4.67 0.60 0.81
N ALA A 37 5.42 -0.31 0.17
CA ALA A 37 6.23 -1.30 0.89
C ALA A 37 7.27 -0.63 1.79
N GLU A 38 8.00 0.38 1.29
CA GLU A 38 8.94 1.15 2.11
C GLU A 38 8.24 1.93 3.23
N ALA A 39 7.01 2.41 3.00
CA ALA A 39 6.24 3.10 4.02
C ALA A 39 5.82 2.16 5.16
N MET A 40 5.61 0.87 4.89
CA MET A 40 5.23 -0.11 5.90
C MET A 40 6.36 -0.42 6.90
N ASP A 41 7.62 -0.19 6.53
CA ASP A 41 8.74 -0.32 7.46
C ASP A 41 8.70 0.74 8.59
N LEU A 42 8.04 1.88 8.35
CA LEU A 42 7.89 2.96 9.34
C LEU A 42 6.71 2.74 10.28
N VAL A 43 5.62 2.17 9.77
CA VAL A 43 4.37 1.94 10.52
C VAL A 43 3.90 0.49 10.40
N PRO A 44 4.67 -0.50 10.88
CA PRO A 44 4.37 -1.91 10.66
C PRO A 44 3.05 -2.37 11.31
N GLY A 45 2.45 -1.60 12.21
CA GLY A 45 1.14 -1.88 12.82
C GLY A 45 -0.06 -1.31 12.05
N TRP A 46 0.15 -0.63 10.92
CA TRP A 46 -0.94 -0.03 10.16
C TRP A 46 -1.58 -1.04 9.19
N ALA A 47 -2.59 -1.76 9.70
CA ALA A 47 -3.27 -2.82 8.96
C ALA A 47 -3.88 -2.35 7.61
N ALA A 48 -4.38 -1.11 7.52
CA ALA A 48 -4.94 -0.60 6.27
C ALA A 48 -3.87 -0.43 5.18
N GLY A 49 -2.64 -0.05 5.54
CA GLY A 49 -1.52 0.04 4.62
C GLY A 49 -1.11 -1.34 4.09
N TRP A 50 -1.01 -2.33 4.97
CA TRP A 50 -0.73 -3.72 4.59
C TRP A 50 -1.82 -4.30 3.70
N PHE A 51 -3.09 -4.05 4.02
CA PHE A 51 -4.21 -4.48 3.18
C PHE A 51 -4.11 -3.92 1.77
N ARG A 52 -3.86 -2.61 1.65
CA ARG A 52 -3.74 -1.97 0.34
C ARG A 52 -2.54 -2.47 -0.46
N LEU A 53 -1.39 -2.69 0.21
CA LEU A 53 -0.22 -3.27 -0.43
C LEU A 53 -0.53 -4.66 -1.00
N GLY A 54 -1.30 -5.47 -0.26
CA GLY A 54 -1.74 -6.78 -0.72
C GLY A 54 -2.69 -6.71 -1.92
N GLU A 55 -3.65 -5.76 -1.94
CA GLU A 55 -4.53 -5.53 -3.09
C GLU A 55 -3.72 -5.23 -4.36
N TRP A 56 -2.80 -4.27 -4.30
CA TRP A 56 -1.98 -3.91 -5.45
C TRP A 56 -1.06 -5.04 -5.91
N ARG A 57 -0.47 -5.80 -4.99
CA ARG A 57 0.34 -6.98 -5.34
C ARG A 57 -0.50 -8.06 -6.02
N ALA A 58 -1.72 -8.30 -5.54
CA ALA A 58 -2.64 -9.26 -6.16
C ALA A 58 -3.03 -8.82 -7.57
N GLU A 59 -3.30 -7.53 -7.77
CA GLU A 59 -3.60 -6.94 -9.08
C GLU A 59 -2.41 -7.02 -10.05
N ALA A 60 -1.19 -6.82 -9.54
CA ALA A 60 0.06 -7.00 -10.28
C ALA A 60 0.41 -8.49 -10.54
N GLY A 61 -0.36 -9.45 -10.03
CA GLY A 61 -0.13 -10.89 -10.17
C GLY A 61 0.85 -11.51 -9.17
N ASP A 62 1.41 -10.73 -8.24
CA ASP A 62 2.24 -11.22 -7.14
C ASP A 62 1.37 -11.76 -5.99
N ARG A 63 0.80 -12.94 -6.23
CA ARG A 63 -0.10 -13.58 -5.27
C ARG A 63 0.58 -13.95 -3.96
N ALA A 64 1.86 -14.33 -4.01
CA ALA A 64 2.62 -14.69 -2.81
C ALA A 64 2.90 -13.46 -1.95
N GLY A 65 3.34 -12.36 -2.57
CA GLY A 65 3.56 -11.11 -1.87
C GLY A 65 2.27 -10.46 -1.36
N ALA A 66 1.13 -10.71 -2.01
CA ALA A 66 -0.18 -10.28 -1.53
C ALA A 66 -0.58 -11.00 -0.23
N ILE A 67 -0.47 -12.33 -0.20
CA ILE A 67 -0.72 -13.14 1.00
C ILE A 67 0.19 -12.69 2.14
N ALA A 68 1.49 -12.55 1.86
CA ALA A 68 2.45 -12.10 2.86
C ALA A 68 2.15 -10.71 3.42
N ALA A 69 1.53 -9.82 2.62
CA ALA A 69 1.09 -8.51 3.10
C ALA A 69 -0.16 -8.62 3.98
N TRP A 70 -1.13 -9.46 3.63
CA TRP A 70 -2.35 -9.65 4.41
C TRP A 70 -2.16 -10.44 5.71
N ASP A 71 -1.05 -11.17 5.84
CA ASP A 71 -0.68 -11.88 7.08
C ASP A 71 -0.02 -10.96 8.14
N ARG A 72 0.16 -9.66 7.84
CA ARG A 72 0.77 -8.66 8.74
C ARG A 72 -0.26 -7.99 9.63
#